data_AF-A0AAE8Q4F0-F1
#
_entry.id   AF-A0AAE8Q4F0-F1
#
_cell.length_a   1.000
_cell.length_b   1.000
_cell.length_c   1.000
_cell.angle_alpha   90.00
_cell.angle_beta   90.00
_cell.angle_gamma   90.00
#
_symmetry.space_group_name_H-M   'P 1'
#
loop_
_entity.id
_entity.type
_entity.pdbx_description
1 polymer ?
#
loop_
_entity_poly.entity_id
_entity_poly.type
_entity_poly.pdbx_seq_one_letter_code
_entity_poly.pdbx_strand_id
1 'polypeptide(L)' 'MSELERLAHWMLNWVKQHPEVRHQRWLADKMVYEAVEAFPEVRPDELQLALTRAIELRRAELRYQ' A
#
# COMPACT_ATOMS: atom_id res chain seq x y z
N MET A 1 11.17 -8.80 12.21
CA MET A 1 10.35 -8.07 11.22
C MET A 1 11.29 -7.58 10.15
N SER A 2 11.12 -7.98 8.89
CA SER A 2 11.99 -7.54 7.79
C SER A 2 11.77 -6.07 7.46
N GLU A 3 12.72 -5.45 6.76
CA GLU A 3 12.64 -4.05 6.33
C GLU A 3 11.43 -3.82 5.40
N LEU A 4 11.18 -4.77 4.50
CA LEU A 4 9.97 -4.78 3.66
C LEU A 4 8.69 -4.81 4.48
N GLU A 5 8.61 -5.64 5.53
CA GLU A 5 7.39 -5.74 6.33
C GLU A 5 7.15 -4.45 7.13
N ARG A 6 8.23 -3.78 7.58
CA ARG A 6 8.15 -2.46 8.21
C ARG A 6 7.64 -1.41 7.22
N LEU A 7 8.19 -1.38 6.00
CA LEU A 7 7.76 -0.46 4.95
C LEU A 7 6.29 -0.72 4.56
N ALA A 8 5.86 -1.97 4.48
CA ALA A 8 4.48 -2.35 4.22
C ALA A 8 3.52 -1.86 5.32
N HIS A 9 3.92 -1.97 6.59
CA HIS A 9 3.11 -1.46 7.70
C HIS A 9 3.04 0.07 7.72
N TRP A 10 4.11 0.74 7.30
CA TRP A 10 4.09 2.18 7.10
C TRP A 10 3.16 2.58 5.95
N MET A 11 3.28 1.91 4.79
CA MET A 11 2.41 2.10 3.62
C MET A 11 0.94 1.77 3.90
N LEU A 12 0.65 0.87 4.84
CA LEU A 12 -0.72 0.50 5.21
C LEU A 12 -1.55 1.71 5.67
N ASN A 13 -0.93 2.69 6.34
CA ASN A 13 -1.64 3.90 6.75
C ASN A 13 -2.06 4.75 5.54
N TRP A 14 -1.18 4.86 4.54
CA TRP A 14 -1.50 5.54 3.29
C TRP A 14 -2.60 4.81 2.51
N VAL A 15 -2.49 3.48 2.37
CA VAL A 15 -3.51 2.62 1.74
C VAL A 15 -4.88 2.77 2.41
N LYS A 16 -4.94 2.84 3.75
CA LYS A 16 -6.20 3.04 4.51
C LYS A 16 -6.90 4.36 4.20
N GLN A 17 -6.13 5.40 3.85
CA GLN A 17 -6.67 6.73 3.54
C GLN A 17 -6.99 6.93 2.06
N HIS A 18 -6.53 6.04 1.20
CA HIS A 18 -6.72 6.13 -0.25
C HIS A 18 -8.21 6.12 -0.65
N PRO A 19 -8.67 7.06 -1.50
CA PRO A 19 -10.08 7.15 -1.91
C PRO A 19 -10.62 5.83 -2.50
N GLU A 20 -9.86 5.22 -3.39
CA GLU A 20 -10.17 3.95 -4.06
C GLU A 20 -10.40 2.84 -3.04
N VAL A 21 -9.51 2.69 -2.07
CA VAL A 21 -9.61 1.67 -1.02
C VAL A 21 -10.84 1.90 -0.14
N ARG A 22 -11.17 3.16 0.17
CA ARG A 22 -12.42 3.51 0.90
C ARG A 22 -13.67 3.13 0.10
N HIS A 23 -13.59 3.16 -1.22
CA HIS A 23 -14.66 2.70 -2.12
C HIS A 23 -14.54 1.22 -2.51
N GLN A 24 -13.65 0.45 -1.85
CA GLN A 24 -13.34 -0.96 -2.15
C GLN A 24 -12.90 -1.22 -3.61
N ARG A 25 -12.42 -0.18 -4.28
CA ARG A 25 -11.80 -0.26 -5.61
C ARG A 25 -10.30 -0.42 -5.42
N TRP A 26 -9.71 -1.44 -6.02
CA TRP A 26 -8.29 -1.75 -5.85
C TRP A 26 -7.56 -1.55 -7.17
N LEU A 27 -7.27 -0.29 -7.51
CA LEU A 27 -6.60 0.08 -8.75
C LEU A 27 -5.08 0.04 -8.53
N ALA A 28 -4.52 -1.16 -8.45
CA ALA A 28 -3.11 -1.38 -8.06
C ALA A 28 -2.13 -0.52 -8.88
N ASP A 29 -2.26 -0.49 -10.21
CA ASP A 29 -1.36 0.29 -11.07
C ASP A 29 -1.42 1.79 -10.80
N LYS A 30 -2.64 2.33 -10.60
CA LYS A 30 -2.85 3.72 -10.24
C LYS A 30 -2.24 4.04 -8.86
N MET A 31 -2.48 3.17 -7.88
CA MET A 31 -1.94 3.33 -6.54
C MET A 31 -0.42 3.23 -6.51
N VAL A 32 0.19 2.38 -7.34
CA VAL A 32 1.66 2.31 -7.49
C VAL A 32 2.19 3.63 -8.06
N TYR A 33 1.57 4.14 -9.12
CA TYR A 33 1.96 5.42 -9.72
C TYR A 33 1.87 6.57 -8.70
N GLU A 34 0.74 6.70 -8.00
CA GLU A 34 0.54 7.73 -6.98
C GLU A 34 1.49 7.57 -5.79
N ALA A 35 1.80 6.33 -5.39
CA ALA A 35 2.78 6.07 -4.34
C ALA A 35 4.19 6.52 -4.76
N VAL A 36 4.61 6.22 -5.99
CA VAL A 36 5.94 6.64 -6.50
C VAL A 36 6.05 8.16 -6.55
N GLU A 37 4.99 8.87 -6.92
CA GLU A 37 4.97 10.34 -6.88
C GLU A 37 4.93 10.90 -5.46
N ALA A 38 4.23 10.25 -4.54
CA ALA A 38 4.10 10.68 -3.14
C ALA A 38 5.34 10.41 -2.29
N PHE A 39 6.12 9.38 -2.63
CA PHE A 39 7.26 8.89 -1.86
C PHE A 39 8.52 8.74 -2.74
N PRO A 40 9.03 9.82 -3.34
CA PRO A 40 10.18 9.77 -4.25
C PRO A 40 11.49 9.35 -3.57
N GLU A 41 11.55 9.39 -2.23
CA GLU A 41 12.70 8.95 -1.44
C GLU A 41 12.83 7.42 -1.33
N VAL A 42 11.77 6.67 -1.64
CA VAL A 42 11.76 5.21 -1.59
C VAL A 42 12.00 4.66 -2.99
N ARG A 43 12.82 3.61 -3.11
CA ARG A 43 13.07 2.99 -4.42
C ARG A 43 11.76 2.42 -4.99
N PRO A 44 11.44 2.64 -6.28
CA PRO A 44 10.16 2.23 -6.84
C PRO A 44 9.85 0.73 -6.69
N ASP A 45 10.87 -0.12 -6.76
CA ASP A 45 10.78 -1.56 -6.57
C ASP A 45 10.41 -1.94 -5.12
N GLU A 46 11.06 -1.32 -4.14
CA GLU A 46 10.74 -1.53 -2.72
C GLU A 46 9.35 -1.01 -2.38
N LEU A 47 8.98 0.14 -2.94
CA LEU A 47 7.68 0.75 -2.75
C LEU A 47 6.56 -0.11 -3.36
N GLN A 48 6.77 -0.64 -4.56
CA GLN A 48 5.80 -1.53 -5.21
C GLN A 48 5.58 -2.81 -4.40
N LEU A 49 6.65 -3.43 -3.89
CA LEU A 49 6.56 -4.62 -3.04
C LEU A 49 5.83 -4.31 -1.73
N ALA A 50 6.19 -3.20 -1.07
CA ALA A 50 5.59 -2.79 0.19
C ALA A 50 4.11 -2.42 0.03
N LEU A 51 3.76 -1.71 -1.05
CA LEU A 51 2.37 -1.37 -1.37
C LEU A 51 1.54 -2.62 -1.64
N THR A 52 2.07 -3.58 -2.41
CA THR A 52 1.41 -4.86 -2.67
C THR A 52 1.10 -5.56 -1.35
N ARG A 53 2.09 -5.64 -0.46
CA ARG A 53 1.91 -6.23 0.87
C ARG A 53 0.91 -5.44 1.74
N ALA A 54 0.95 -4.11 1.71
CA ALA A 54 0.01 -3.26 2.43
C ALA A 54 -1.44 -3.46 1.96
N ILE A 55 -1.66 -3.62 0.65
CA ILE A 55 -2.97 -3.94 0.07
C ILE A 55 -3.48 -5.30 0.57
N GLU A 56 -2.63 -6.32 0.61
CA GLU A 56 -3.00 -7.64 1.15
C GLU A 56 -3.41 -7.56 2.61
N LEU A 57 -2.63 -6.84 3.43
CA LEU A 57 -2.92 -6.62 4.85
C LEU A 57 -4.27 -5.92 5.01
N ARG A 58 -4.54 -4.87 4.23
CA ARG A 58 -5.81 -4.17 4.29
C ARG A 58 -6.99 -5.04 3.85
N ARG A 59 -6.83 -5.87 2.82
CA ARG A 59 -7.85 -6.85 2.39
C ARG A 59 -8.08 -7.94 3.43
N ALA A 60 -7.06 -8.32 4.19
CA ALA A 60 -7.24 -9.24 5.30
C ALA A 60 -8.04 -8.59 6.43
N GLU A 61 -7.68 -7.37 6.85
CA GLU A 61 -8.43 -6.62 7.87
C GLU A 61 -9.93 -6.49 7.53
N LEU A 62 -10.25 -6.12 6.29
CA LEU A 62 -11.64 -5.96 5.83
C LEU A 62 -12.43 -7.27 5.73
N ARG A 63 -11.74 -8.42 5.59
CA ARG A 63 -12.40 -9.75 5.56
C ARG A 63 -12.75 -10.27 6.95
N TYR A 64 -12.09 -9.78 7.99
CA TYR A 64 -12.28 -10.18 9.38
C TYR A 64 -13.06 -9.15 10.22
N GLN A 65 -13.63 -8.13 9.58
CA GLN A 65 -14.56 -7.14 10.18
C GLN A 65 -16.01 -7.53 9.87
#